data_AF-A0AAN9XFV3-F1
#
_entry.id   AF-A0AAN9XFV3-F1
#
_cell.length_a   1.000
_cell.length_b   1.000
_cell.length_c   1.000
_cell.angle_alpha   90.00
_cell.angle_beta   90.00
_cell.angle_gamma   90.00
#
_symmetry.space_group_name_H-M   'P 1'
#
loop_
_entity.id
_entity.type
_entity.pdbx_description
1 polymer ?
#
loop_
_entity_poly.entity_id
_entity_poly.type
_entity_poly.pdbx_seq_one_letter_code
_entity_poly.pdbx_strand_id
1 'polypeptide(L)'
;MAAFSTSHYFRAFTFSILFLKILAFDPIPLFSYAGFGKDLKFKPNVALFGNAKVVGEDSGIGFSGSGSSGTGRVMYKKPVKLFQGKSMQLVSFSTYFAFSISLDNWGGLAFVMAPKGSEGDVFNENSSGLNGGKFEVIGVGFSASKDGTNGISGSCNVTMKVGGSGLVVAKIGNNFALTSGKKLHAWIDYEASSRRIEVRLSQHGKSRPSYPLLWHSIDLSHELKESEMFVGFSSTKGNSSLYSWSFVLRNFPHSMHSEPLDPEDFVKSTESAVVKQRSDCFLRVLAAMIFGTGCGALTAFIVLYLWTIFGNKRAVVPEESVMQPVDVDYRKVKIVVDKTIEDDKN
;
A
#
# COMPACT_ATOMS: atom_id res chain seq x y z
N MET A 1 44.37 -14.70 -20.19
CA MET A 1 42.99 -14.28 -19.89
C MET A 1 42.88 -14.08 -18.39
N ALA A 2 42.76 -12.85 -17.91
CA ALA A 2 42.61 -12.58 -16.48
C ALA A 2 41.14 -12.72 -16.10
N ALA A 3 40.84 -13.58 -15.12
CA ALA A 3 39.50 -13.74 -14.58
C ALA A 3 39.13 -12.51 -13.74
N PHE A 4 38.16 -11.73 -14.20
CA PHE A 4 37.61 -10.63 -13.42
C PHE A 4 36.79 -11.20 -12.26
N SER A 5 37.37 -11.18 -11.06
CA SER A 5 36.65 -11.50 -9.82
C SER A 5 35.65 -10.39 -9.52
N THR A 6 34.36 -10.69 -9.64
CA THR A 6 33.30 -9.74 -9.26
C THR A 6 33.27 -9.62 -7.74
N SER A 7 33.67 -8.45 -7.22
CA SER A 7 33.74 -8.14 -5.79
C SER A 7 32.43 -8.47 -5.07
N HIS A 8 32.51 -9.15 -3.92
CA HIS A 8 31.35 -9.51 -3.09
C HIS A 8 30.44 -8.32 -2.76
N TYR A 9 31.01 -7.12 -2.65
CA TYR A 9 30.27 -5.87 -2.42
C TYR A 9 29.38 -5.49 -3.61
N PHE A 10 29.81 -5.75 -4.85
CA PHE A 10 29.01 -5.48 -6.04
C PHE A 10 27.80 -6.41 -6.11
N ARG A 11 27.96 -7.70 -5.75
CA ARG A 11 26.83 -8.63 -5.64
C ARG A 11 25.84 -8.19 -4.56
N ALA A 12 26.31 -7.88 -3.35
CA ALA A 12 25.45 -7.40 -2.27
C ALA A 12 24.69 -6.12 -2.65
N PHE A 13 25.36 -5.18 -3.31
CA PHE A 13 24.74 -3.94 -3.80
C PHE A 13 23.67 -4.21 -4.86
N THR A 14 23.93 -5.09 -5.83
CA THR A 14 22.91 -5.49 -6.84
C THR A 14 21.71 -6.19 -6.21
N PHE A 15 21.90 -7.07 -5.21
CA PHE A 15 20.82 -7.68 -4.45
C PHE A 15 20.02 -6.66 -3.65
N SER A 16 20.68 -5.68 -3.03
CA SER A 16 20.00 -4.59 -2.32
C SER A 16 19.17 -3.71 -3.26
N ILE A 17 19.67 -3.41 -4.46
CA ILE A 17 18.91 -2.66 -5.48
C ILE A 17 17.71 -3.46 -5.96
N LEU A 18 17.88 -4.76 -6.23
CA LEU A 18 16.77 -5.65 -6.61
C LEU A 18 15.71 -5.74 -5.49
N PHE A 19 16.14 -5.87 -4.24
CA PHE A 19 15.25 -5.90 -3.08
C PHE A 19 14.49 -4.58 -2.90
N LEU A 20 15.16 -3.44 -3.04
CA LEU A 20 14.52 -2.11 -3.01
C LEU A 20 13.57 -1.90 -4.20
N LYS A 21 13.88 -2.44 -5.39
CA LYS A 21 12.98 -2.43 -6.56
C LYS A 21 11.72 -3.28 -6.34
N ILE A 22 11.85 -4.41 -5.66
CA ILE A 22 10.73 -5.28 -5.29
C ILE A 22 9.87 -4.63 -4.21
N LEU A 23 10.47 -3.98 -3.20
CA LEU A 23 9.74 -3.22 -2.17
C LEU A 23 9.03 -1.98 -2.74
N ALA A 24 9.60 -1.34 -3.77
CA ALA A 24 9.05 -0.12 -4.37
C ALA A 24 7.95 -0.37 -5.41
N PHE A 25 7.55 -1.63 -5.65
CA PHE A 25 6.46 -1.94 -6.58
C PHE A 25 5.10 -1.89 -5.86
N ASP A 26 4.80 -0.76 -5.22
CA ASP A 26 3.43 -0.49 -4.82
C ASP A 26 2.60 -0.28 -6.10
N PRO A 27 1.56 -1.11 -6.35
CA PRO A 27 0.75 -0.95 -7.54
C PRO A 27 0.09 0.42 -7.52
N ILE A 28 0.30 1.19 -8.59
CA ILE A 28 -0.18 2.57 -8.69
C ILE A 28 -1.71 2.56 -8.63
N PRO A 29 -2.34 3.27 -7.66
CA PRO A 29 -3.78 3.32 -7.58
C PRO A 29 -4.37 4.02 -8.81
N LEU A 30 -5.46 3.48 -9.34
CA LEU A 30 -6.27 4.12 -10.37
C LEU A 30 -6.79 5.48 -9.86
N PHE A 31 -7.21 5.49 -8.58
CA PHE A 31 -7.42 6.70 -7.82
C PHE A 31 -7.24 6.41 -6.33
N SER A 32 -6.95 7.48 -5.57
CA SER A 32 -6.86 7.43 -4.11
C SER A 32 -7.31 8.77 -3.55
N TYR A 33 -8.26 8.73 -2.62
CA TYR A 33 -8.77 9.88 -1.88
C TYR A 33 -8.52 9.63 -0.39
N ALA A 34 -7.60 10.40 0.19
CA ALA A 34 -7.36 10.37 1.64
C ALA A 34 -8.44 11.14 2.44
N GLY A 35 -9.24 11.95 1.74
CA GLY A 35 -10.40 12.70 2.21
C GLY A 35 -11.09 13.39 1.03
N PHE A 36 -12.35 13.79 1.17
CA PHE A 36 -13.20 14.18 0.02
C PHE A 36 -13.45 15.69 -0.10
N GLY A 37 -13.49 16.43 1.00
CA GLY A 37 -13.73 17.88 1.02
C GLY A 37 -12.54 18.77 0.62
N LYS A 38 -11.29 18.32 0.79
CA LYS A 38 -10.08 19.11 0.46
C LYS A 38 -9.37 18.69 -0.84
N ASP A 39 -9.71 17.52 -1.37
CA ASP A 39 -9.05 16.99 -2.58
C ASP A 39 -9.66 17.62 -3.85
N LEU A 40 -8.86 18.40 -4.57
CA LEU A 40 -9.27 19.04 -5.82
C LEU A 40 -9.66 18.03 -6.92
N LYS A 41 -9.17 16.78 -6.84
CA LYS A 41 -9.51 15.71 -7.77
C LYS A 41 -10.84 15.04 -7.46
N PHE A 42 -11.41 15.25 -6.26
CA PHE A 42 -12.65 14.61 -5.83
C PHE A 42 -13.86 15.08 -6.65
N LYS A 43 -14.19 16.37 -6.59
CA LYS A 43 -15.38 16.95 -7.26
C LYS A 43 -15.48 16.61 -8.76
N PRO A 44 -14.41 16.71 -9.57
CA PRO A 44 -14.52 16.41 -11.01
C PRO A 44 -14.74 14.92 -11.27
N ASN A 45 -14.22 14.01 -10.43
CA ASN A 45 -14.20 12.57 -10.71
C ASN A 45 -15.20 11.74 -9.90
N VAL A 46 -15.89 12.33 -8.92
CA VAL A 46 -16.87 11.65 -8.08
C VAL A 46 -18.24 12.30 -8.22
N ALA A 47 -19.28 11.47 -8.30
CA ALA A 47 -20.68 11.87 -8.27
C ALA A 47 -21.33 11.45 -6.95
N LEU A 48 -22.15 12.33 -6.37
CA LEU A 48 -22.92 12.08 -5.16
C LEU A 48 -24.41 12.09 -5.52
N PHE A 49 -25.16 11.13 -5.01
CA PHE A 49 -26.59 10.96 -5.27
C PHE A 49 -27.36 10.77 -3.96
N GLY A 50 -28.67 11.07 -4.00
CA GLY A 50 -29.56 10.96 -2.85
C GLY A 50 -29.03 11.77 -1.66
N ASN A 51 -29.02 11.16 -0.48
CA ASN A 51 -28.58 11.78 0.76
C ASN A 51 -27.06 11.80 0.99
N ALA A 52 -26.24 11.44 -0.01
CA ALA A 52 -24.79 11.50 0.13
C ALA A 52 -24.30 12.95 0.07
N LYS A 53 -23.59 13.38 1.10
CA LYS A 53 -22.99 14.73 1.16
C LYS A 53 -21.65 14.70 1.86
N VAL A 54 -20.78 15.65 1.51
CA VAL A 54 -19.53 15.85 2.26
C VAL A 54 -19.85 16.52 3.60
N VAL A 55 -19.33 15.98 4.70
CA VAL A 55 -19.60 16.43 6.08
C VAL A 55 -18.30 16.64 6.87
N GLY A 56 -18.26 17.74 7.64
CA GLY A 56 -17.26 18.02 8.68
C GLY A 56 -15.91 18.58 8.19
N GLU A 57 -15.08 19.01 9.15
CA GLU A 57 -13.69 19.48 8.92
C GLU A 57 -12.79 18.37 8.33
N ASP A 58 -13.05 17.13 8.75
CA ASP A 58 -12.42 15.87 8.31
C ASP A 58 -12.80 15.46 6.87
N SER A 59 -13.70 16.19 6.20
CA SER A 59 -13.92 16.03 4.77
C SER A 59 -14.44 14.64 4.34
N GLY A 60 -15.17 13.92 5.22
CA GLY A 60 -15.79 12.62 4.90
C GLY A 60 -17.09 12.75 4.09
N ILE A 61 -17.57 11.66 3.49
CA ILE A 61 -18.91 11.57 2.89
C ILE A 61 -19.84 10.92 3.90
N GLY A 62 -20.83 11.66 4.38
CA GLY A 62 -21.91 11.13 5.21
C GLY A 62 -23.06 10.63 4.36
N PHE A 63 -23.61 9.48 4.75
CA PHE A 63 -24.83 8.92 4.18
C PHE A 63 -25.91 8.89 5.26
N SER A 64 -26.98 9.66 5.07
CA SER A 64 -28.16 9.62 5.94
C SER A 64 -29.18 8.65 5.36
N GLY A 65 -29.44 7.54 6.07
CA GLY A 65 -30.44 6.55 5.69
C GLY A 65 -31.85 6.84 6.23
N SER A 66 -32.06 7.94 6.94
CA SER A 66 -33.38 8.38 7.41
C SER A 66 -33.83 9.62 6.64
N GLY A 67 -34.93 9.50 5.88
CA GLY A 67 -35.58 10.61 5.18
C GLY A 67 -36.31 10.18 3.91
N SER A 68 -37.24 11.02 3.44
CA SER A 68 -37.98 10.83 2.18
C SER A 68 -37.12 11.01 0.92
N SER A 69 -35.92 11.59 1.06
CA SER A 69 -34.99 11.92 -0.03
C SER A 69 -34.13 10.76 -0.55
N GLY A 70 -34.37 9.53 -0.07
CA GLY A 70 -33.77 8.31 -0.63
C GLY A 70 -32.37 7.95 -0.13
N THR A 71 -31.89 6.80 -0.58
CA THR A 71 -30.59 6.21 -0.19
C THR A 71 -29.41 7.05 -0.72
N GLY A 72 -28.47 7.40 0.15
CA GLY A 72 -27.25 8.11 -0.24
C GLY A 72 -26.27 7.21 -0.99
N ARG A 73 -25.74 7.68 -2.12
CA ARG A 73 -24.82 6.93 -2.99
C ARG A 73 -23.67 7.80 -3.47
N VAL A 74 -22.51 7.19 -3.70
CA VAL A 74 -21.32 7.82 -4.28
C VAL A 74 -20.77 6.93 -5.39
N MET A 75 -20.37 7.54 -6.51
CA MET A 75 -19.84 6.80 -7.67
C MET A 75 -18.61 7.49 -8.23
N TYR A 76 -17.60 6.72 -8.60
CA TYR A 76 -16.49 7.21 -9.41
C TYR A 76 -16.94 7.33 -10.87
N LYS A 77 -16.83 8.53 -11.45
CA LYS A 77 -17.42 8.89 -12.74
C LYS A 77 -16.77 8.23 -13.95
N LYS A 78 -15.56 7.68 -13.81
CA LYS A 78 -14.87 6.99 -14.92
C LYS A 78 -15.03 5.49 -14.75
N PRO A 79 -15.52 4.77 -15.76
CA PRO A 79 -15.63 3.32 -15.66
C PRO A 79 -14.24 2.69 -15.56
N VAL A 80 -14.16 1.63 -14.75
CA VAL A 80 -12.99 0.80 -14.54
C VAL A 80 -13.03 -0.33 -15.55
N LYS A 81 -11.95 -0.50 -16.33
CA LYS A 81 -11.79 -1.61 -17.26
C LYS A 81 -11.22 -2.82 -16.52
N LEU A 82 -12.03 -3.85 -16.34
CA LEU A 82 -11.60 -5.08 -15.68
C LEU A 82 -10.97 -6.09 -16.64
N PHE A 83 -11.16 -5.92 -17.95
CA PHE A 83 -10.61 -6.79 -18.96
C PHE A 83 -9.58 -6.03 -19.81
N GLN A 84 -8.43 -6.65 -20.06
CA GLN A 84 -7.33 -6.02 -20.77
C GLN A 84 -6.67 -6.98 -21.78
N GLY A 85 -6.09 -6.41 -22.83
CA GLY A 85 -5.38 -7.16 -23.88
C GLY A 85 -6.32 -7.68 -24.98
N LYS A 86 -5.72 -8.25 -26.04
CA LYS A 86 -6.47 -8.84 -27.17
C LYS A 86 -7.29 -10.06 -26.76
N SER A 87 -6.79 -10.81 -25.78
CA SER A 87 -7.43 -12.01 -25.22
C SER A 87 -8.48 -11.71 -24.14
N MET A 88 -8.80 -10.43 -23.90
CA MET A 88 -9.80 -10.00 -22.92
C MET A 88 -9.56 -10.66 -21.53
N GLN A 89 -8.32 -10.61 -21.05
CA GLN A 89 -7.94 -11.20 -19.78
C GLN A 89 -8.41 -10.32 -18.62
N LEU A 90 -9.03 -10.96 -17.62
CA LEU A 90 -9.48 -10.29 -16.42
C LEU A 90 -8.28 -9.90 -15.54
N VAL A 91 -8.25 -8.63 -15.10
CA VAL A 91 -7.19 -8.12 -14.22
C VAL A 91 -7.57 -8.25 -12.76
N SER A 92 -6.56 -8.46 -11.90
CA SER A 92 -6.74 -8.44 -10.45
C SER A 92 -7.02 -7.01 -9.99
N PHE A 93 -7.84 -6.84 -8.95
CA PHE A 93 -8.12 -5.52 -8.38
C PHE A 93 -8.08 -5.53 -6.87
N SER A 94 -7.90 -4.34 -6.29
CA SER A 94 -8.04 -4.12 -4.85
C SER A 94 -8.66 -2.77 -4.60
N THR A 95 -9.64 -2.74 -3.72
CA THR A 95 -10.21 -1.51 -3.18
C THR A 95 -9.99 -1.47 -1.68
N TYR A 96 -9.64 -0.28 -1.20
CA TYR A 96 -9.41 -0.01 0.22
C TYR A 96 -10.16 1.25 0.60
N PHE A 97 -10.81 1.22 1.76
CA PHE A 97 -11.57 2.36 2.24
C PHE A 97 -11.68 2.34 3.76
N ALA A 98 -11.74 3.55 4.33
CA ALA A 98 -12.06 3.76 5.73
C ALA A 98 -13.49 4.28 5.86
N PHE A 99 -14.28 3.69 6.75
CA PHE A 99 -15.68 4.01 6.93
C PHE A 99 -16.13 3.88 8.39
N SER A 100 -17.34 4.32 8.72
CA SER A 100 -18.00 4.02 9.98
C SER A 100 -19.47 3.74 9.73
N ILE A 101 -20.07 2.94 10.62
CA ILE A 101 -21.50 2.64 10.63
C ILE A 101 -22.04 2.89 12.03
N SER A 102 -23.21 3.51 12.12
CA SER A 102 -23.88 3.76 13.40
C SER A 102 -24.55 2.48 13.89
N LEU A 103 -24.28 2.08 15.13
CA LEU A 103 -25.01 0.98 15.76
C LEU A 103 -26.46 1.39 16.09
N ASP A 104 -26.65 2.66 16.46
CA ASP A 104 -27.93 3.19 16.95
C ASP A 104 -29.05 3.09 15.92
N ASN A 105 -28.71 3.39 14.65
CA ASN A 105 -29.65 3.40 13.53
C ASN A 105 -29.53 2.16 12.63
N TRP A 106 -28.89 1.08 13.10
CA TRP A 106 -28.63 -0.13 12.29
C TRP A 106 -27.96 0.24 10.96
N GLY A 107 -26.91 1.06 11.05
CA GLY A 107 -26.17 1.61 9.93
C GLY A 107 -25.58 0.52 9.04
N GLY A 108 -25.51 0.81 7.76
CA GLY A 108 -24.90 -0.06 6.79
C GLY A 108 -24.41 0.67 5.55
N LEU A 109 -23.39 0.09 4.94
CA LEU A 109 -22.71 0.61 3.76
C LEU A 109 -22.38 -0.56 2.84
N ALA A 110 -22.57 -0.38 1.55
CA ALA A 110 -22.21 -1.35 0.54
C ALA A 110 -21.19 -0.75 -0.41
N PHE A 111 -20.11 -1.47 -0.68
CA PHE A 111 -19.31 -1.26 -1.88
C PHE A 111 -20.00 -1.98 -3.03
N VAL A 112 -20.08 -1.33 -4.19
CA VAL A 112 -20.81 -1.83 -5.37
C VAL A 112 -19.98 -1.59 -6.63
N MET A 113 -19.89 -2.61 -7.48
CA MET A 113 -19.41 -2.52 -8.86
C MET A 113 -20.55 -2.90 -9.80
N ALA A 114 -20.92 -2.00 -10.70
CA ALA A 114 -22.04 -2.15 -11.62
C ALA A 114 -21.58 -2.03 -13.08
N PRO A 115 -22.13 -2.83 -14.00
CA PRO A 115 -21.79 -2.76 -15.41
C PRO A 115 -22.18 -1.41 -16.00
N LYS A 116 -21.37 -0.94 -16.94
CA LYS A 116 -21.71 0.24 -17.75
C LYS A 116 -23.05 -0.01 -18.47
N GLY A 117 -23.94 0.97 -18.42
CA GLY A 117 -25.32 0.88 -18.89
C GLY A 117 -26.33 0.56 -17.77
N SER A 118 -25.88 0.09 -16.61
CA SER A 118 -26.75 -0.13 -15.44
C SER A 118 -26.49 0.86 -14.29
N GLU A 119 -25.62 1.85 -14.48
CA GLU A 119 -25.28 2.81 -13.43
C GLU A 119 -26.47 3.67 -13.00
N GLY A 120 -27.43 3.92 -13.91
CA GLY A 120 -28.68 4.58 -13.57
C GLY A 120 -29.47 3.80 -12.52
N ASP A 121 -29.68 2.52 -12.77
CA ASP A 121 -30.52 1.67 -11.92
C ASP A 121 -29.82 1.37 -10.55
N VAL A 122 -28.49 1.32 -10.55
CA VAL A 122 -27.70 1.02 -9.33
C VAL A 122 -27.38 2.27 -8.51
N PHE A 123 -27.01 3.38 -9.17
CA PHE A 123 -26.53 4.60 -8.51
C PHE A 123 -27.49 5.80 -8.56
N ASN A 124 -28.41 5.86 -9.52
CA ASN A 124 -29.40 6.96 -9.60
C ASN A 124 -30.73 6.59 -8.95
N GLU A 125 -31.26 5.39 -9.20
CA GLU A 125 -32.53 4.93 -8.64
C GLU A 125 -32.42 4.66 -7.12
N ASN A 126 -33.56 4.65 -6.42
CA ASN A 126 -33.63 4.49 -4.97
C ASN A 126 -33.35 3.04 -4.48
N SER A 127 -32.43 2.33 -5.14
CA SER A 127 -31.99 0.99 -4.78
C SER A 127 -30.76 1.05 -3.87
N SER A 128 -30.54 -0.01 -3.09
CA SER A 128 -29.31 -0.20 -2.31
C SER A 128 -28.13 -0.67 -3.19
N GLY A 129 -28.33 -0.84 -4.50
CA GLY A 129 -27.37 -1.42 -5.44
C GLY A 129 -27.09 -2.91 -5.24
N LEU A 130 -27.40 -3.49 -4.08
CA LEU A 130 -27.18 -4.90 -3.73
C LEU A 130 -28.33 -5.84 -4.14
N ASN A 131 -29.42 -5.29 -4.68
CA ASN A 131 -30.61 -6.05 -5.10
C ASN A 131 -30.86 -5.80 -6.60
N GLY A 132 -29.81 -5.95 -7.41
CA GLY A 132 -29.92 -5.91 -8.86
C GLY A 132 -30.46 -7.25 -9.35
N GLY A 133 -31.78 -7.40 -9.45
CA GLY A 133 -32.38 -8.59 -10.09
C GLY A 133 -32.25 -8.59 -11.62
N LYS A 134 -31.70 -7.52 -12.20
CA LYS A 134 -31.63 -7.27 -13.64
C LYS A 134 -30.19 -7.19 -14.19
N PHE A 135 -29.18 -7.00 -13.33
CA PHE A 135 -27.79 -6.77 -13.75
C PHE A 135 -26.79 -7.49 -12.86
N GLU A 136 -25.66 -7.88 -13.47
CA GLU A 136 -24.55 -8.57 -12.82
C GLU A 136 -23.76 -7.59 -11.94
N VAL A 137 -24.03 -7.58 -10.65
CA VAL A 137 -23.41 -6.65 -9.70
C VAL A 137 -22.46 -7.41 -8.77
N ILE A 138 -21.28 -6.83 -8.51
CA ILE A 138 -20.42 -7.26 -7.41
C ILE A 138 -20.65 -6.31 -6.25
N GLY A 139 -21.06 -6.86 -5.11
CA GLY A 139 -21.42 -6.07 -3.93
C GLY A 139 -20.85 -6.66 -2.65
N VAL A 140 -20.27 -5.81 -1.81
CA VAL A 140 -19.88 -6.18 -0.44
C VAL A 140 -20.56 -5.23 0.54
N GLY A 141 -21.52 -5.77 1.29
CA GLY A 141 -22.29 -5.05 2.30
C GLY A 141 -21.74 -5.23 3.70
N PHE A 142 -21.68 -4.13 4.45
CA PHE A 142 -21.33 -4.05 5.85
C PHE A 142 -22.56 -3.53 6.60
N SER A 143 -23.03 -4.25 7.61
CA SER A 143 -24.20 -3.82 8.39
C SER A 143 -24.02 -4.05 9.88
N ALA A 144 -24.49 -3.08 10.67
CA ALA A 144 -24.47 -3.17 12.12
C ALA A 144 -25.56 -4.14 12.60
N SER A 145 -25.19 -4.98 13.57
CA SER A 145 -26.09 -5.83 14.34
C SER A 145 -25.89 -5.56 15.82
N LYS A 146 -26.97 -5.34 16.58
CA LYS A 146 -26.89 -5.17 18.03
C LYS A 146 -26.88 -6.54 18.70
N ASP A 147 -25.98 -6.72 19.66
CA ASP A 147 -26.05 -7.86 20.57
C ASP A 147 -27.09 -7.56 21.65
N GLY A 148 -27.85 -8.58 22.05
CA GLY A 148 -28.98 -8.43 22.97
C GLY A 148 -28.60 -7.87 24.35
N THR A 149 -29.53 -7.10 24.90
CA THR A 149 -29.70 -6.61 26.29
C THR A 149 -29.15 -5.22 26.63
N ASN A 150 -27.96 -4.78 26.17
CA ASN A 150 -27.41 -3.47 26.64
C ASN A 150 -27.11 -2.41 25.56
N GLY A 151 -27.25 -2.71 24.26
CA GLY A 151 -27.19 -1.73 23.16
C GLY A 151 -25.84 -1.02 22.90
N ILE A 152 -24.85 -1.20 23.79
CA ILE A 152 -23.52 -0.58 23.74
C ILE A 152 -22.55 -1.37 22.85
N SER A 153 -22.68 -2.70 22.83
CA SER A 153 -21.89 -3.60 21.99
C SER A 153 -22.71 -4.11 20.81
N GLY A 154 -22.07 -4.16 19.65
CA GLY A 154 -22.64 -4.79 18.48
C GLY A 154 -21.55 -5.42 17.65
N SER A 155 -21.97 -5.95 16.51
CA SER A 155 -21.10 -6.59 15.55
C SER A 155 -21.35 -6.06 14.14
N CYS A 156 -20.32 -6.16 13.30
CA CYS A 156 -20.42 -5.88 11.88
C CYS A 156 -20.64 -7.19 11.13
N ASN A 157 -21.79 -7.30 10.46
CA ASN A 157 -22.06 -8.36 9.51
C ASN A 157 -21.47 -7.98 8.14
N VAL A 158 -20.90 -8.95 7.45
CA VAL A 158 -20.35 -8.76 6.10
C VAL A 158 -21.01 -9.75 5.15
N THR A 159 -21.57 -9.25 4.06
CA THR A 159 -22.25 -10.05 3.03
C THR A 159 -21.66 -9.73 1.67
N MET A 160 -21.29 -10.76 0.92
CA MET A 160 -20.77 -10.64 -0.43
C MET A 160 -21.78 -11.20 -1.42
N LYS A 161 -22.04 -10.44 -2.48
CA LYS A 161 -22.96 -10.77 -3.56
C LYS A 161 -22.27 -10.63 -4.90
N VAL A 162 -22.50 -11.57 -5.80
CA VAL A 162 -21.99 -11.54 -7.18
C VAL A 162 -23.07 -12.05 -8.13
N GLY A 163 -23.12 -11.50 -9.33
CA GLY A 163 -23.94 -12.00 -10.44
C GLY A 163 -25.32 -11.34 -10.56
N GLY A 164 -26.05 -11.73 -11.62
CA GLY A 164 -27.26 -11.08 -12.11
C GLY A 164 -28.49 -11.12 -11.22
N SER A 165 -28.52 -12.02 -10.22
CA SER A 165 -29.58 -12.08 -9.19
C SER A 165 -29.12 -11.53 -7.84
N GLY A 166 -27.88 -11.03 -7.74
CA GLY A 166 -27.28 -10.66 -6.46
C GLY A 166 -27.18 -11.85 -5.50
N LEU A 167 -26.81 -13.03 -6.02
CA LEU A 167 -26.63 -14.25 -5.24
C LEU A 167 -25.64 -13.99 -4.10
N VAL A 168 -26.05 -14.31 -2.87
CA VAL A 168 -25.16 -14.24 -1.71
C VAL A 168 -24.17 -15.39 -1.81
N VAL A 169 -22.93 -15.08 -2.20
CA VAL A 169 -21.86 -16.06 -2.38
C VAL A 169 -21.12 -16.34 -1.07
N ALA A 170 -21.11 -15.37 -0.15
CA ALA A 170 -20.56 -15.56 1.18
C ALA A 170 -21.16 -14.56 2.18
N LYS A 171 -21.36 -15.01 3.42
CA LYS A 171 -21.88 -14.18 4.51
C LYS A 171 -21.25 -14.59 5.83
N ILE A 172 -20.88 -13.60 6.62
CA ILE A 172 -20.45 -13.80 8.01
C ILE A 172 -21.20 -12.81 8.89
N GLY A 173 -21.71 -13.30 10.01
CA GLY A 173 -22.41 -12.50 11.00
C GLY A 173 -21.79 -12.65 12.38
N ASN A 174 -21.95 -11.61 13.21
CA ASN A 174 -21.58 -11.61 14.64
C ASN A 174 -20.10 -11.90 14.99
N ASN A 175 -19.18 -11.89 14.02
CA ASN A 175 -17.77 -12.24 14.25
C ASN A 175 -16.81 -11.05 14.32
N PHE A 176 -17.30 -9.82 14.12
CA PHE A 176 -16.46 -8.62 14.17
C PHE A 176 -17.05 -7.59 15.12
N ALA A 177 -16.39 -7.36 16.26
CA ALA A 177 -16.84 -6.41 17.26
C ALA A 177 -16.86 -4.97 16.71
N LEU A 178 -18.02 -4.33 16.82
CA LEU A 178 -18.32 -3.00 16.33
C LEU A 178 -18.56 -2.06 17.51
N THR A 179 -17.88 -0.91 17.50
CA THR A 179 -18.19 0.22 18.37
C THR A 179 -18.80 1.32 17.50
N SER A 180 -20.00 1.79 17.86
CA SER A 180 -20.75 2.81 17.10
C SER A 180 -19.87 4.01 16.76
N GLY A 181 -19.87 4.43 15.49
CA GLY A 181 -19.16 5.63 15.02
C GLY A 181 -17.64 5.54 14.95
N LYS A 182 -17.00 4.46 15.44
CA LYS A 182 -15.56 4.27 15.27
C LYS A 182 -15.21 3.91 13.83
N LYS A 183 -14.08 4.45 13.36
CA LYS A 183 -13.57 4.18 12.01
C LYS A 183 -13.17 2.70 11.90
N LEU A 184 -13.55 2.09 10.78
CA LEU A 184 -13.18 0.77 10.33
C LEU A 184 -12.44 0.89 8.99
N HIS A 185 -11.62 -0.11 8.70
CA HIS A 185 -10.85 -0.22 7.47
C HIS A 185 -11.20 -1.52 6.78
N ALA A 186 -11.57 -1.46 5.51
CA ALA A 186 -11.89 -2.64 4.72
C ALA A 186 -11.02 -2.72 3.47
N TRP A 187 -10.66 -3.94 3.10
CA TRP A 187 -10.00 -4.28 1.84
C TRP A 187 -10.84 -5.33 1.14
N ILE A 188 -11.12 -5.10 -0.15
CA ILE A 188 -11.73 -6.10 -1.02
C ILE A 188 -10.73 -6.35 -2.14
N ASP A 189 -10.21 -7.57 -2.18
CA ASP A 189 -9.17 -7.99 -3.11
C ASP A 189 -9.72 -9.10 -4.00
N TYR A 190 -9.61 -8.92 -5.31
CA TYR A 190 -9.83 -10.00 -6.27
C TYR A 190 -8.52 -10.35 -6.95
N GLU A 191 -8.18 -11.63 -6.94
CA GLU A 191 -6.99 -12.16 -7.57
C GLU A 191 -7.38 -13.10 -8.71
N ALA A 192 -7.19 -12.62 -9.95
CA ALA A 192 -7.63 -13.29 -11.17
C ALA A 192 -6.93 -14.63 -11.39
N SER A 193 -5.63 -14.73 -11.04
CA SER A 193 -4.84 -15.94 -11.17
C SER A 193 -5.40 -17.11 -10.33
N SER A 194 -5.84 -16.81 -9.10
CA SER A 194 -6.45 -17.79 -8.19
C SER A 194 -7.98 -17.81 -8.23
N ARG A 195 -8.62 -16.98 -9.07
CA ARG A 195 -10.08 -16.81 -9.17
C ARG A 195 -10.74 -16.66 -7.80
N ARG A 196 -10.21 -15.74 -6.99
CA ARG A 196 -10.59 -15.61 -5.58
C ARG A 196 -10.83 -14.17 -5.20
N ILE A 197 -11.97 -13.92 -4.55
CA ILE A 197 -12.29 -12.65 -3.92
C ILE A 197 -12.18 -12.79 -2.39
N GLU A 198 -11.61 -11.78 -1.76
CA GLU A 198 -11.36 -11.72 -0.32
C GLU A 198 -11.81 -10.40 0.26
N VAL A 199 -12.37 -10.45 1.46
CA VAL A 199 -12.75 -9.28 2.25
C VAL A 199 -12.00 -9.33 3.57
N ARG A 200 -11.25 -8.27 3.87
CA ARG A 200 -10.60 -8.04 5.17
C ARG A 200 -11.24 -6.85 5.84
N LEU A 201 -11.35 -6.91 7.15
CA LEU A 201 -11.92 -5.84 7.98
C LEU A 201 -11.04 -5.64 9.21
N SER A 202 -10.76 -4.39 9.56
CA SER A 202 -9.94 -4.03 10.71
C SER A 202 -10.47 -2.80 11.41
N GLN A 203 -10.18 -2.68 12.70
CA GLN A 203 -10.50 -1.48 13.47
C GLN A 203 -9.46 -0.40 13.18
N HIS A 204 -9.84 0.87 13.37
CA HIS A 204 -8.89 1.97 13.25
C HIS A 204 -7.67 1.78 14.18
N GLY A 205 -6.49 2.13 13.68
CA GLY A 205 -5.21 1.95 14.38
C GLY A 205 -4.63 0.54 14.32
N LYS A 206 -5.34 -0.44 13.75
CA LYS A 206 -4.82 -1.79 13.50
C LYS A 206 -4.37 -1.95 12.05
N SER A 207 -3.36 -2.79 11.84
CA SER A 207 -2.86 -3.12 10.50
C SER A 207 -3.87 -3.97 9.71
N ARG A 208 -3.63 -4.11 8.41
CA ARG A 208 -4.37 -5.03 7.53
C ARG A 208 -4.17 -6.47 8.03
N PRO A 209 -5.26 -7.21 8.33
CA PRO A 209 -5.15 -8.61 8.76
C PRO A 209 -4.55 -9.49 7.66
N SER A 210 -3.67 -10.41 8.04
CA SER A 210 -3.09 -11.41 7.12
C SER A 210 -4.16 -12.34 6.56
N TYR A 211 -5.07 -12.80 7.42
CA TYR A 211 -6.18 -13.68 7.05
C TYR A 211 -7.44 -12.88 6.69
N PRO A 212 -8.12 -13.22 5.58
CA PRO A 212 -9.38 -12.58 5.22
C PRO A 212 -10.48 -12.94 6.22
N LEU A 213 -11.38 -11.99 6.48
CA LEU A 213 -12.59 -12.22 7.27
C LEU A 213 -13.58 -13.11 6.50
N LEU A 214 -13.65 -12.91 5.19
CA LEU A 214 -14.53 -13.62 4.27
C LEU A 214 -13.81 -13.83 2.94
N TRP A 215 -13.97 -14.97 2.30
CA TRP A 215 -13.44 -15.20 0.95
C TRP A 215 -14.35 -16.16 0.19
N HIS A 216 -14.26 -16.11 -1.14
CA HIS A 216 -14.98 -17.04 -2.01
C HIS A 216 -14.17 -17.29 -3.29
N SER A 217 -14.21 -18.53 -3.80
CA SER A 217 -13.64 -18.88 -5.09
C SER A 217 -14.66 -18.62 -6.17
N ILE A 218 -14.39 -17.68 -7.07
CA ILE A 218 -15.28 -17.29 -8.15
C ILE A 218 -14.49 -16.76 -9.33
N ASP A 219 -14.88 -17.19 -10.52
CA ASP A 219 -14.33 -16.68 -11.75
C ASP A 219 -15.19 -15.53 -12.28
N LEU A 220 -14.78 -14.29 -12.01
CA LEU A 220 -15.56 -13.12 -12.43
C LEU A 220 -15.62 -12.96 -13.96
N SER A 221 -14.77 -13.66 -14.74
CA SER A 221 -14.83 -13.58 -16.20
C SER A 221 -16.10 -14.24 -16.77
N HIS A 222 -16.66 -15.22 -16.06
CA HIS A 222 -17.92 -15.88 -16.43
C HIS A 222 -19.15 -15.16 -15.87
N GLU A 223 -18.98 -14.44 -14.76
CA GLU A 223 -20.07 -13.75 -14.06
C GLU A 223 -20.33 -12.33 -14.56
N LEU A 224 -19.34 -11.73 -15.23
CA LEU A 224 -19.40 -10.36 -15.74
C LEU A 224 -19.36 -10.37 -17.26
N LYS A 225 -20.49 -10.03 -17.90
CA LYS A 225 -20.55 -9.88 -19.36
C LYS A 225 -19.93 -8.59 -19.86
N GLU A 226 -19.97 -7.53 -19.06
CA GLU A 226 -19.48 -6.22 -19.42
C GLU A 226 -18.04 -5.98 -18.97
N SER A 227 -17.26 -5.32 -19.82
CA SER A 227 -15.84 -5.08 -19.57
C SER A 227 -15.55 -3.84 -18.73
N GLU A 228 -16.47 -2.89 -18.74
CA GLU A 228 -16.40 -1.60 -18.08
C GLU A 228 -17.38 -1.55 -16.91
N MET A 229 -16.86 -1.27 -15.72
CA MET A 229 -17.62 -1.25 -14.47
C MET A 229 -17.53 0.10 -13.78
N PHE A 230 -18.66 0.64 -13.33
CA PHE A 230 -18.70 1.74 -12.38
C PHE A 230 -18.54 1.22 -10.96
N VAL A 231 -17.75 1.92 -10.15
CA VAL A 231 -17.49 1.56 -8.76
C VAL A 231 -18.00 2.66 -7.84
N GLY A 232 -18.51 2.28 -6.67
CA GLY A 232 -19.08 3.23 -5.74
C GLY A 232 -19.52 2.61 -4.42
N PHE A 233 -20.22 3.43 -3.65
CA PHE A 233 -20.85 3.01 -2.41
C PHE A 233 -22.31 3.41 -2.35
N SER A 234 -23.10 2.60 -1.66
CA SER A 234 -24.51 2.86 -1.37
C SER A 234 -24.79 2.62 0.10
N SER A 235 -25.55 3.51 0.73
CA SER A 235 -26.07 3.24 2.07
C SER A 235 -27.11 2.12 2.00
N THR A 236 -27.06 1.18 2.91
CA THR A 236 -28.06 0.09 2.93
C THR A 236 -29.17 0.38 3.94
N LYS A 237 -28.80 0.94 5.10
CA LYS A 237 -29.71 1.31 6.18
C LYS A 237 -29.00 2.29 7.11
N GLY A 238 -29.79 3.12 7.81
CA GLY A 238 -29.28 3.96 8.89
C GLY A 238 -28.16 4.91 8.45
N ASN A 239 -27.35 5.34 9.41
CA ASN A 239 -26.29 6.31 9.15
C ASN A 239 -24.94 5.62 8.99
N SER A 240 -24.21 6.03 7.97
CA SER A 240 -22.84 5.60 7.70
C SER A 240 -22.00 6.75 7.18
N SER A 241 -20.68 6.62 7.22
CA SER A 241 -19.75 7.62 6.69
C SER A 241 -18.56 6.94 6.02
N LEU A 242 -18.11 7.51 4.91
CA LEU A 242 -16.90 7.11 4.20
C LEU A 242 -15.85 8.22 4.39
N TYR A 243 -14.63 7.86 4.75
CA TYR A 243 -13.56 8.82 5.08
C TYR A 243 -12.43 8.82 4.06
N SER A 244 -12.14 7.66 3.47
CA SER A 244 -11.13 7.53 2.42
C SER A 244 -11.52 6.40 1.48
N TRP A 245 -11.01 6.47 0.25
CA TRP A 245 -11.27 5.44 -0.76
C TRP A 245 -10.16 5.41 -1.81
N SER A 246 -9.60 4.24 -2.05
CA SER A 246 -8.65 3.99 -3.12
C SER A 246 -9.02 2.73 -3.89
N PHE A 247 -8.75 2.74 -5.18
CA PHE A 247 -8.94 1.60 -6.05
C PHE A 247 -7.69 1.37 -6.88
N VAL A 248 -7.26 0.12 -6.96
CA VAL A 248 -6.02 -0.32 -7.61
C VAL A 248 -6.35 -1.43 -8.61
N LEU A 249 -5.83 -1.31 -9.82
CA LEU A 249 -5.82 -2.38 -10.81
C LEU A 249 -4.42 -2.99 -10.83
N ARG A 250 -4.33 -4.31 -10.71
CA ARG A 250 -3.09 -5.07 -10.81
C ARG A 250 -3.12 -5.87 -12.11
N ASN A 251 -2.32 -5.43 -13.07
CA ASN A 251 -2.05 -6.22 -14.26
C ASN A 251 -0.79 -7.05 -14.02
N PHE A 252 -0.94 -8.37 -14.02
CA PHE A 252 0.19 -9.28 -14.09
C PHE A 252 0.36 -9.65 -15.57
N PRO A 253 1.46 -9.25 -16.23
CA PRO A 253 1.74 -9.72 -17.57
C PRO A 253 1.88 -11.26 -17.48
N HIS A 254 0.92 -11.99 -18.05
CA HIS A 254 0.98 -13.45 -18.18
C HIS A 254 2.14 -13.90 -19.10
N SER A 255 2.83 -12.95 -19.73
CA SER A 255 4.04 -13.13 -20.55
C SER A 255 5.29 -13.40 -19.69
N MET A 256 5.25 -14.44 -18.86
CA MET A 256 6.46 -15.16 -18.47
C MET A 256 6.46 -16.61 -18.99
N HIS A 257 5.36 -17.02 -19.62
CA HIS A 257 5.32 -18.22 -20.45
C HIS A 257 5.07 -17.79 -21.90
N SER A 258 5.91 -18.24 -22.81
CA SER A 258 5.74 -18.04 -24.25
C SER A 258 4.46 -18.73 -24.67
N GLU A 259 3.38 -17.97 -24.86
CA GLU A 259 2.19 -18.45 -25.54
C GLU A 259 2.60 -18.77 -26.99
N PRO A 260 2.30 -19.97 -27.52
CA PRO A 260 2.65 -20.31 -28.89
C PRO A 260 1.93 -19.36 -29.86
N LEU A 261 2.67 -18.82 -30.82
CA LEU A 261 2.13 -17.92 -31.84
C LEU A 261 1.04 -18.64 -32.65
N ASP A 262 -0.14 -18.03 -32.73
CA ASP A 262 -1.22 -18.46 -33.63
C ASP A 262 -0.88 -18.03 -35.08
N PRO A 263 -0.69 -18.97 -36.02
CA PRO A 263 -0.36 -18.65 -37.42
C PRO A 263 -1.49 -17.94 -38.18
N GLU A 264 -2.74 -17.96 -37.71
CA GLU A 264 -3.90 -17.33 -38.39
C GLU A 264 -3.91 -15.79 -38.28
N ASP A 265 -3.23 -15.22 -37.28
CA ASP A 265 -3.16 -13.77 -37.04
C ASP A 265 -2.32 -13.02 -38.09
N PHE A 266 -1.46 -13.73 -38.83
CA PHE A 266 -0.57 -13.13 -39.83
C PHE A 266 -1.25 -12.83 -41.17
N VAL A 267 -2.38 -13.46 -41.47
CA VAL A 267 -3.05 -13.29 -42.77
C VAL A 267 -3.82 -11.96 -42.84
N LYS A 268 -4.16 -11.34 -41.70
CA LYS A 268 -4.95 -10.09 -41.65
C LYS A 268 -4.14 -8.79 -41.50
N SER A 269 -2.83 -8.85 -41.26
CA SER A 269 -2.02 -7.65 -40.95
C SER A 269 -1.22 -7.09 -42.13
N THR A 270 -1.61 -7.39 -43.37
CA THR A 270 -1.05 -6.69 -44.55
C THR A 270 -1.91 -5.47 -44.88
N GLU A 271 -1.93 -4.49 -43.98
CA GLU A 271 -2.12 -3.08 -44.35
C GLU A 271 -1.65 -2.14 -43.23
N SER A 272 -0.95 -1.09 -43.64
CA SER A 272 0.00 -0.24 -42.91
C SER A 272 -0.22 -0.01 -41.40
N ALA A 273 0.81 -0.33 -40.60
CA ALA A 273 1.13 0.41 -39.39
C ALA A 273 2.51 1.05 -39.56
N VAL A 274 2.53 2.36 -39.84
CA VAL A 274 3.74 3.18 -39.77
C VAL A 274 4.25 3.11 -38.33
N VAL A 275 5.39 2.44 -38.16
CA VAL A 275 6.11 2.32 -36.89
C VAL A 275 6.57 3.72 -36.48
N LYS A 276 5.87 4.31 -35.51
CA LYS A 276 6.35 5.51 -34.83
C LYS A 276 7.55 5.11 -33.98
N GLN A 277 8.73 5.56 -34.40
CA GLN A 277 10.01 5.22 -33.81
C GLN A 277 10.05 5.57 -32.31
N ARG A 278 10.50 4.59 -31.53
CA ARG A 278 10.57 4.49 -30.08
C ARG A 278 11.50 5.55 -29.45
N SER A 279 11.13 6.83 -29.45
CA SER A 279 11.91 7.93 -28.85
C SER A 279 11.94 7.87 -27.31
N ASP A 280 10.88 7.36 -26.68
CA ASP A 280 10.76 7.28 -25.22
C ASP A 280 11.78 6.34 -24.57
N CYS A 281 12.22 5.29 -25.29
CA CYS A 281 13.23 4.37 -24.79
C CYS A 281 14.60 5.06 -24.74
N PHE A 282 14.95 5.82 -25.77
CA PHE A 282 16.22 6.54 -25.83
C PHE A 282 16.29 7.64 -24.77
N LEU A 283 15.20 8.39 -24.58
CA LEU A 283 15.09 9.41 -23.53
C LEU A 283 15.17 8.83 -22.12
N ARG A 284 14.54 7.69 -21.86
CA ARG A 284 14.66 6.98 -20.57
C ARG A 284 16.08 6.50 -20.30
N VAL A 285 16.76 5.96 -21.31
CA VAL A 285 18.15 5.52 -21.18
C VAL A 285 19.08 6.71 -20.95
N LEU A 286 18.88 7.82 -21.66
CA LEU A 286 19.67 9.05 -21.48
C LEU A 286 19.47 9.64 -20.07
N ALA A 287 18.24 9.70 -19.57
CA ALA A 287 17.94 10.18 -18.22
C ALA A 287 18.60 9.32 -17.14
N ALA A 288 18.61 7.99 -17.32
CA ALA A 288 19.28 7.08 -16.39
C ALA A 288 20.81 7.26 -16.40
N MET A 289 21.40 7.50 -17.58
CA MET A 289 22.84 7.78 -17.70
C MET A 289 23.22 9.09 -17.01
N ILE A 290 22.44 10.16 -17.21
CA ILE A 290 22.69 11.47 -16.58
C ILE A 290 22.57 11.35 -15.05
N PHE A 291 21.51 10.70 -14.56
CA PHE A 291 21.29 10.52 -13.14
C PHE A 291 22.38 9.65 -12.49
N GLY A 292 22.77 8.55 -13.13
CA GLY A 292 23.86 7.69 -12.65
C GLY A 292 25.20 8.43 -12.58
N THR A 293 25.53 9.21 -13.61
CA THR A 293 26.76 10.03 -13.63
C THR A 293 26.74 11.09 -12.52
N GLY A 294 25.61 11.78 -12.33
CA GLY A 294 25.45 12.80 -11.30
C GLY A 294 25.59 12.22 -9.89
N CYS A 295 24.89 11.13 -9.58
CA CYS A 295 25.02 10.44 -8.28
C CYS A 295 26.44 9.92 -8.05
N GLY A 296 27.09 9.36 -9.06
CA GLY A 296 28.47 8.87 -8.96
C GLY A 296 29.45 9.99 -8.61
N ALA A 297 29.37 11.12 -9.31
CA ALA A 297 30.20 12.29 -9.03
C ALA A 297 29.97 12.84 -7.62
N LEU A 298 28.70 12.97 -7.21
CA LEU A 298 28.33 13.51 -5.89
C LEU A 298 28.87 12.61 -4.76
N THR A 299 28.79 11.29 -4.93
CA THR A 299 29.34 10.32 -3.97
C THR A 299 30.86 10.44 -3.87
N ALA A 300 31.56 10.56 -5.01
CA ALA A 300 33.01 10.76 -5.02
C ALA A 300 33.42 12.07 -4.33
N PHE A 301 32.68 13.16 -4.55
CA PHE A 301 32.90 14.44 -3.87
C PHE A 301 32.72 14.33 -2.36
N ILE A 302 31.68 13.64 -1.89
CA ILE A 302 31.47 13.41 -0.46
C ILE A 302 32.63 12.61 0.15
N VAL A 303 33.09 11.55 -0.52
CA VAL A 303 34.21 10.74 -0.05
C VAL A 303 35.49 11.56 0.03
N LEU A 304 35.80 12.36 -0.99
CA LEU A 304 36.97 13.25 -0.97
C LEU A 304 36.86 14.31 0.12
N TYR A 305 35.68 14.89 0.33
CA TYR A 305 35.44 15.88 1.38
C TYR A 305 35.58 15.29 2.80
N LEU A 306 35.09 14.06 3.00
CA LEU A 306 35.31 13.33 4.25
C LEU A 306 36.78 12.95 4.42
N TRP A 307 37.46 12.54 3.36
CA TRP A 307 38.89 12.24 3.39
C TRP A 307 39.73 13.46 3.78
N THR A 308 39.38 14.67 3.32
CA THR A 308 40.12 15.89 3.72
C THR A 308 39.85 16.27 5.17
N ILE A 309 38.64 16.07 5.69
CA ILE A 309 38.29 16.36 7.10
C ILE A 309 38.94 15.36 8.05
N PHE A 310 38.90 14.08 7.73
CA PHE A 310 39.37 13.02 8.62
C PHE A 310 40.84 12.64 8.40
N GLY A 311 41.34 12.73 7.16
CA GLY A 311 42.74 12.41 6.82
C GLY A 311 43.74 13.49 7.24
N ASN A 312 43.31 14.75 7.40
CA ASN A 312 44.17 15.83 7.91
C ASN A 312 44.17 15.96 9.44
N LYS A 313 43.42 15.13 10.17
CA LYS A 313 43.61 15.02 11.62
C LYS A 313 44.88 14.21 11.85
N ARG A 314 46.03 14.89 11.93
CA ARG A 314 47.27 14.30 12.44
C ARG A 314 46.95 13.62 13.78
N ALA A 315 47.40 12.37 13.93
CA ALA A 315 47.45 11.74 15.24
C ALA A 315 48.26 12.65 16.15
N VAL A 316 47.60 13.28 17.11
CA VAL A 316 48.26 13.98 18.20
C VAL A 316 48.98 12.90 18.99
N VAL A 317 50.29 12.83 18.81
CA VAL A 317 51.19 11.99 19.60
C VAL A 317 50.97 12.36 21.07
N PRO A 318 50.71 11.39 21.97
CA PRO A 318 50.62 11.67 23.40
C PRO A 318 51.93 12.27 23.88
N GLU A 319 51.82 13.38 24.60
CA GLU A 319 52.89 14.06 25.31
C GLU A 319 53.74 13.05 26.10
N GLU A 320 55.06 13.12 25.92
CA GLU A 320 56.04 12.31 26.62
C GLU A 320 55.72 12.29 28.12
N SER A 321 55.64 11.09 28.69
CA SER A 321 55.65 10.90 30.14
C SER A 321 56.93 11.49 30.70
N VAL A 322 56.86 12.72 31.20
CA VAL A 322 57.87 13.37 32.01
C VAL A 322 58.10 12.49 33.22
N MET A 323 59.23 11.78 33.18
CA MET A 323 59.75 10.96 34.25
C MET A 323 60.08 11.89 35.42
N GLN A 324 59.23 11.84 36.44
CA GLN A 324 59.44 12.54 37.71
C GLN A 324 60.77 12.03 38.31
N PRO A 325 61.74 12.91 38.60
CA PRO A 325 63.00 12.47 39.20
C PRO A 325 62.70 11.91 40.60
N VAL A 326 62.95 10.61 40.75
CA VAL A 326 63.01 9.96 42.06
C VAL A 326 64.22 10.51 42.78
N ASP A 327 63.98 11.21 43.88
CA ASP A 327 65.00 11.63 44.84
C ASP A 327 65.58 10.37 45.48
N VAL A 328 66.70 9.88 44.94
CA VAL A 328 67.47 8.79 45.55
C VAL A 328 68.54 9.44 46.41
N ASP A 329 68.25 9.55 47.71
CA ASP A 329 69.20 9.96 48.73
C ASP A 329 70.39 8.99 48.79
N TYR A 330 71.57 9.48 48.39
CA TYR A 330 72.81 8.72 48.52
C TYR A 330 73.30 8.76 49.97
N ARG A 331 73.01 7.69 50.73
CA ARG A 331 73.60 7.47 52.06
C ARG A 331 75.08 7.10 51.92
N LYS A 332 75.96 8.10 51.97
CA LYS A 332 77.43 7.91 52.00
C LYS A 332 77.83 7.34 53.36
N VAL A 333 78.15 6.04 53.39
CA VAL A 333 78.73 5.37 54.56
C VAL A 333 80.16 5.88 54.75
N LYS A 334 80.43 6.57 55.86
CA LYS A 334 81.78 6.97 56.27
C LYS A 334 82.29 5.94 57.28
N ILE A 335 83.02 4.95 56.78
CA ILE A 335 83.76 3.98 57.59
C ILE A 335 84.96 4.72 58.17
N VAL A 336 84.97 4.97 59.48
CA VAL A 336 86.16 5.46 60.20
C VAL A 336 86.84 4.22 60.77
N VAL A 337 87.99 3.90 60.21
CA VAL A 337 88.94 2.93 60.78
C VAL A 337 89.79 3.69 61.79
N ASP A 338 89.69 3.30 63.06
CA ASP A 338 90.56 3.80 64.12
C ASP A 338 92.01 3.44 63.83
N LYS A 339 92.90 4.42 63.97
CA LYS A 339 94.34 4.21 64.02
C LYS A 339 94.74 3.93 65.46
N THR A 340 95.51 2.85 65.59
CA THR A 340 96.32 2.40 66.71
C THR A 340 97.10 3.51 67.41
N ILE A 341 97.25 3.38 68.73
CA ILE A 341 98.49 3.72 69.42
C ILE A 341 98.80 2.56 70.38
N GLU A 342 99.92 1.90 70.10
CA GLU A 342 100.62 0.93 70.95
C GLU A 342 101.17 1.59 72.22
N ASP A 343 101.32 0.76 73.25
CA ASP A 343 102.50 0.64 74.13
C ASP A 343 102.95 1.85 74.99
N ASP A 344 103.48 1.68 76.19
CA ASP A 344 103.61 0.55 77.12
C ASP A 344 104.00 1.18 78.48
N LYS A 345 103.88 0.37 79.52
CA LYS A 345 104.23 0.54 80.94
C LYS A 345 105.27 1.61 81.35
N ASN A 346 104.97 2.28 82.48
CA ASN A 346 105.58 1.92 83.77
C ASN A 346 104.70 2.35 84.95
#